data_AF-A0A1L8DA93-F1
#
_entry.id   AF-A0A1L8DA93-F1
#
_cell.length_a   1.000
_cell.length_b   1.000
_cell.length_c   1.000
_cell.angle_alpha   90.00
_cell.angle_beta   90.00
_cell.angle_gamma   90.00
#
_symmetry.space_group_name_H-M   'P 1'
#
loop_
_entity.id
_entity.type
_entity.pdbx_description
1 polymer ?
#
loop_
_entity_poly.entity_id
_entity_poly.type
_entity_poly.pdbx_seq_one_letter_code
_entity_poly.pdbx_strand_id
1 'polypeptide(L)'
;NSKYKLPHEKLHKINTDESIYGPYITGILDGDTEEQSDEKVGAIEELLEGIIDTDVRSTAEEIVNKWKSLNAAEPQEVKESSEDVDTRLARLLESNVVTNTVQRRQTSEVSQIRSKILAQYSQVALSDEEEDGTPSTSNGDAELGRNTNVETVQQMMRERREQAKLESQKKKEKDKEDLRRQKQLREEKKEKRKSVKQERRR
;
A
#
# COMPACT_ATOMS: atom_id res chain seq x y z
N ASN A 1 -5.38 8.75 29.12
CA ASN A 1 -4.10 9.23 28.57
C ASN A 1 -3.32 10.12 29.54
N SER A 2 -3.06 9.64 30.78
CA SER A 2 -2.21 10.38 31.73
C SER A 2 -0.71 10.14 31.48
N LYS A 3 -0.36 9.01 30.88
CA LYS A 3 1.04 8.58 30.64
C LYS A 3 1.78 9.54 29.71
N TYR A 4 1.17 9.90 28.59
CA TYR A 4 1.74 10.81 27.60
C TYR A 4 1.83 12.28 28.03
N LYS A 5 1.26 12.69 29.17
CA LYS A 5 1.35 14.10 29.63
C LYS A 5 2.58 14.39 30.49
N LEU A 6 3.24 13.34 31.00
CA LEU A 6 4.28 13.51 32.01
C LEU A 6 5.67 13.86 31.45
N PRO A 7 6.14 13.23 30.35
CA PRO A 7 7.37 13.67 29.68
C PRO A 7 7.21 15.13 29.23
N HIS A 8 6.01 15.45 28.76
CA HIS A 8 5.57 16.74 28.27
C HIS A 8 5.69 17.85 29.34
N GLU A 9 5.12 17.65 30.54
CA GLU A 9 5.27 18.60 31.66
C GLU A 9 6.70 18.80 32.15
N LYS A 10 7.55 17.76 32.11
CA LYS A 10 8.95 17.88 32.55
C LYS A 10 9.80 18.58 31.49
N LEU A 11 9.59 18.29 30.21
CA LEU A 11 10.24 18.99 29.09
C LEU A 11 9.87 20.49 29.08
N HIS A 12 8.60 20.81 29.33
CA HIS A 12 8.14 22.20 29.45
C HIS A 12 8.84 22.95 30.60
N LYS A 13 9.15 22.29 31.72
CA LYS A 13 9.89 22.90 32.84
C LYS A 13 11.35 23.19 32.51
N ILE A 14 11.93 22.47 31.55
CA ILE A 14 13.33 22.62 31.13
C ILE A 14 13.43 23.49 29.87
N ASN A 15 12.33 24.17 29.50
CA ASN A 15 12.25 25.05 28.34
C ASN A 15 12.58 24.34 27.01
N THR A 16 12.25 23.04 26.94
CA THR A 16 12.48 22.17 25.79
C THR A 16 11.17 21.96 25.02
N ASP A 17 11.23 21.88 23.69
CA ASP A 17 10.02 21.74 22.86
C ASP A 17 9.39 20.34 22.97
N GLU A 18 8.37 20.29 23.81
CA GLU A 18 7.51 19.14 24.03
C GLU A 18 6.99 18.49 22.73
N SER A 19 6.67 19.27 21.70
CA SER A 19 6.10 18.77 20.44
C SER A 19 7.11 17.96 19.63
N ILE A 20 8.41 18.21 19.83
CA ILE A 20 9.48 17.52 19.12
C ILE A 20 9.94 16.33 19.96
N TYR A 21 10.32 16.56 21.22
CA TYR A 21 10.98 15.54 22.05
C TYR A 21 10.01 14.57 22.74
N GLY A 22 8.77 15.00 23.01
CA GLY A 22 7.75 14.16 23.65
C GLY A 22 7.49 12.84 22.91
N PRO A 23 7.25 12.85 21.59
CA PRO A 23 7.07 11.62 20.79
C PRO A 23 8.30 10.70 20.79
N TYR A 24 9.52 11.24 20.73
CA TYR A 24 10.75 10.44 20.74
C TYR A 24 10.99 9.78 22.10
N ILE A 25 10.84 10.53 23.19
CA ILE A 25 10.98 9.99 24.56
C ILE A 25 9.90 8.94 24.82
N THR A 26 8.68 9.20 24.38
CA THR A 26 7.59 8.23 24.48
C THR A 26 7.92 6.95 23.71
N GLY A 27 8.45 7.05 22.48
CA GLY A 27 8.88 5.88 21.71
C GLY A 27 9.98 5.05 22.38
N ILE A 28 10.94 5.71 23.05
CA ILE A 28 11.98 5.02 23.85
C ILE A 28 11.35 4.31 25.07
N LEU A 29 10.37 4.94 25.71
CA LEU A 29 9.70 4.39 26.89
C LEU A 29 8.74 3.23 26.55
N ASP A 30 8.00 3.35 25.44
CA ASP A 30 7.03 2.37 24.90
C ASP A 30 7.69 1.24 24.10
N GLY A 31 8.98 1.37 23.75
CA GLY A 31 9.71 0.32 23.03
C GLY A 31 9.67 -1.03 23.75
N ASP A 32 9.32 -2.07 22.98
CA ASP A 32 9.15 -3.49 23.39
C ASP A 32 10.45 -4.19 23.81
N THR A 33 11.56 -3.47 23.85
CA THR A 33 12.79 -4.07 24.32
C THR A 33 12.70 -4.30 25.83
N GLU A 34 12.95 -5.53 26.27
CA GLU A 34 13.22 -5.92 27.67
C GLU A 34 14.47 -5.23 28.25
N GLU A 35 14.85 -4.09 27.67
CA GLU A 35 16.01 -3.29 28.02
C GLU A 35 15.89 -2.81 29.45
N GLN A 36 17.01 -2.97 30.15
CA GLN A 36 17.15 -2.60 31.54
C GLN A 36 16.88 -1.10 31.69
N SER A 37 16.43 -0.69 32.88
CA SER A 37 16.15 0.72 33.21
C SER A 37 17.23 1.68 32.72
N ASP A 38 18.48 1.25 32.82
CA ASP A 38 19.67 2.05 32.55
C ASP A 38 19.86 2.32 31.06
N GLU A 39 19.43 1.43 30.18
CA GLU A 39 19.53 1.62 28.73
C GLU A 39 18.52 2.69 28.27
N LYS A 40 17.29 2.65 28.81
CA LYS A 40 16.28 3.69 28.57
C LYS A 40 16.72 5.05 29.13
N VAL A 41 17.37 5.06 30.29
CA VAL A 41 17.96 6.29 30.85
C VAL A 41 19.07 6.81 29.94
N GLY A 42 19.98 5.96 29.47
CA GLY A 42 21.09 6.35 28.59
C GLY A 42 20.62 6.91 27.25
N ALA A 43 19.61 6.30 26.62
CA ALA A 43 19.04 6.79 25.36
C ALA A 43 18.34 8.15 25.52
N ILE A 44 17.66 8.37 26.64
CA ILE A 44 17.06 9.67 26.95
C ILE A 44 18.14 10.69 27.34
N GLU A 45 19.21 10.28 28.03
CA GLU A 45 20.36 11.13 28.36
C GLU A 45 21.05 11.63 27.10
N GLU A 46 21.37 10.76 26.14
CA GLU A 46 21.96 11.14 24.84
C GLU A 46 21.06 12.12 24.06
N LEU A 47 19.74 11.88 24.06
CA LEU A 47 18.77 12.77 23.43
C LEU A 47 18.74 14.15 24.09
N LEU A 48 18.90 14.22 25.41
CA LEU A 48 18.85 15.45 26.20
C LEU A 48 20.19 16.17 26.32
N GLU A 49 21.32 15.48 26.15
CA GLU A 49 22.69 16.03 26.26
C GLU A 49 22.96 17.11 25.21
N GLY A 50 22.32 17.03 24.04
CA GLY A 50 22.40 18.07 23.00
C GLY A 50 21.53 19.30 23.25
N ILE A 51 20.74 19.31 24.33
CA ILE A 51 19.68 20.32 24.59
C ILE A 51 19.90 21.02 25.92
N ILE A 52 20.34 20.28 26.95
CA ILE A 52 20.43 20.74 28.32
C ILE A 52 21.87 20.51 28.79
N ASP A 53 22.52 21.56 29.32
CA ASP A 53 23.91 21.49 29.77
C ASP A 53 24.06 21.04 31.24
N THR A 54 22.95 20.95 31.98
CA THR A 54 22.94 20.65 33.42
C THR A 54 21.83 19.65 33.78
N ASP A 55 22.13 18.71 34.70
CA ASP A 55 21.15 17.77 35.26
C ASP A 55 20.47 16.84 34.23
N VAL A 56 21.15 16.56 33.10
CA VAL A 56 20.67 15.69 32.00
C VAL A 56 20.32 14.29 32.51
N ARG A 57 21.28 13.65 33.16
CA ARG A 57 21.12 12.30 33.72
C ARG A 57 19.99 12.23 34.76
N SER A 58 19.97 13.20 35.67
CA SER A 58 18.93 13.28 36.72
C SER A 58 17.53 13.44 36.10
N THR A 59 17.41 14.24 35.04
CA THR A 59 16.16 14.41 34.30
C THR A 59 15.73 13.12 33.60
N ALA A 60 16.66 12.42 32.94
CA ALA A 60 16.39 11.15 32.29
C ALA A 60 15.90 10.07 33.28
N GLU A 61 16.60 9.94 34.42
CA GLU A 61 16.21 9.03 35.50
C GLU A 61 14.83 9.37 36.07
N GLU A 62 14.52 10.65 36.29
CA GLU A 62 13.20 11.09 36.75
C GLU A 62 12.08 10.72 35.77
N ILE A 63 12.31 10.89 34.46
CA ILE A 63 11.33 10.58 33.40
C ILE A 63 11.03 9.08 33.41
N VAL A 64 12.07 8.24 33.41
CA VAL A 64 11.94 6.77 33.42
C VAL A 64 11.28 6.28 34.71
N ASN A 65 11.67 6.83 35.87
CA ASN A 65 11.11 6.43 37.16
C ASN A 65 9.62 6.77 37.26
N LYS A 66 9.22 7.96 36.85
CA LYS A 66 7.80 8.35 36.87
C LYS A 66 6.98 7.53 35.86
N TRP A 67 7.54 7.22 34.70
CA TRP A 67 6.90 6.33 33.72
C TRP A 67 6.66 4.94 34.32
N LYS A 68 7.67 4.37 34.99
CA LYS A 68 7.57 3.09 35.70
C LYS A 68 6.55 3.11 36.83
N SER A 69 6.52 4.16 37.66
CA SER A 69 5.54 4.27 38.74
C SER A 69 4.10 4.31 38.22
N LEU A 70 3.85 4.94 37.06
CA LEU A 70 2.53 4.97 36.44
C LEU A 70 2.16 3.63 35.78
N ASN A 71 3.11 2.93 35.18
CA ASN A 71 2.88 1.59 34.62
C ASN A 71 2.76 0.50 35.70
N ALA A 72 3.37 0.69 36.87
CA ALA A 72 3.23 -0.22 38.00
C ALA A 72 1.92 0.02 38.80
N ALA A 73 1.35 1.23 38.74
CA ALA A 73 0.11 1.60 39.42
C ALA A 73 -1.16 1.21 38.64
N GLU A 74 -1.04 0.93 37.35
CA GLU A 74 -2.11 0.30 36.58
C GLU A 74 -2.07 -1.21 36.86
N PRO A 75 -3.21 -1.89 37.08
CA PRO A 75 -3.19 -3.34 37.20
C PRO A 75 -2.57 -3.87 35.91
N GLN A 76 -1.40 -4.49 36.03
CA GLN A 76 -0.84 -5.28 34.94
C GLN A 76 -1.96 -6.19 34.44
N GLU A 77 -2.46 -5.96 33.23
CA GLU A 77 -3.18 -7.00 32.51
C GLU A 77 -2.21 -8.17 32.48
N VAL A 78 -2.54 -9.13 33.36
CA VAL A 78 -2.14 -10.52 33.40
C VAL A 78 -0.84 -10.77 32.65
N LYS A 79 0.28 -10.86 33.38
CA LYS A 79 1.44 -11.64 32.98
C LYS A 79 0.92 -12.88 32.26
N GLU A 80 1.15 -12.99 30.95
CA GLU A 80 0.73 -14.13 30.13
C GLU A 80 1.17 -15.40 30.87
N SER A 81 0.21 -16.02 31.55
CA SER A 81 0.46 -17.14 32.44
C SER A 81 0.56 -18.36 31.56
N SER A 82 1.76 -18.67 31.07
CA SER A 82 2.18 -19.98 30.55
C SER A 82 1.06 -20.75 29.81
N GLU A 83 0.31 -20.08 28.93
CA GLU A 83 -0.69 -20.79 28.16
C GLU A 83 0.09 -21.70 27.23
N ASP A 84 -0.14 -23.00 27.38
CA ASP A 84 0.43 -24.03 26.53
C ASP A 84 0.18 -23.62 25.07
N VAL A 85 1.25 -23.55 24.28
CA VAL A 85 1.22 -23.00 22.91
C VAL A 85 0.14 -23.69 22.09
N ASP A 86 -0.10 -24.97 22.37
CA ASP A 86 -1.13 -25.80 21.76
C ASP A 86 -2.54 -25.28 22.05
N THR A 87 -2.81 -24.78 23.26
CA THR A 87 -4.11 -24.21 23.63
C THR A 87 -4.35 -22.85 22.96
N ARG A 88 -3.32 -22.01 22.85
CA ARG A 88 -3.38 -20.74 22.11
C ARG A 88 -3.58 -20.96 20.62
N LEU A 89 -2.88 -21.94 20.05
CA LEU A 89 -2.99 -22.33 18.65
C LEU A 89 -4.39 -22.88 18.33
N ALA A 90 -4.93 -23.76 19.18
CA ALA A 90 -6.27 -24.31 19.01
C ALA A 90 -7.34 -23.19 18.96
N ARG A 91 -7.25 -22.22 19.88
CA ARG A 91 -8.18 -21.08 19.94
C ARG A 91 -8.08 -20.17 18.71
N LEU A 92 -6.87 -19.92 18.22
CA LEU A 92 -6.64 -19.16 16.99
C LEU A 92 -7.18 -19.89 15.76
N LEU A 93 -7.00 -21.19 15.66
CA LEU A 93 -7.54 -21.98 14.56
C LEU A 93 -9.07 -21.99 14.58
N GLU A 94 -9.68 -22.16 15.75
CA GLU A 94 -11.14 -22.18 15.91
C GLU A 94 -11.79 -20.83 15.58
N SER A 95 -11.15 -19.72 15.98
CA SER A 95 -11.62 -18.36 15.65
C SER A 95 -11.41 -17.96 14.18
N ASN A 96 -10.40 -18.50 13.51
CA ASN A 96 -10.08 -18.21 12.11
C ASN A 96 -10.69 -19.20 11.11
N VAL A 97 -11.62 -20.08 11.52
CA VAL A 97 -12.43 -20.89 10.58
C VAL A 97 -13.44 -19.99 9.87
N VAL A 98 -12.94 -19.09 9.03
CA VAL A 98 -13.72 -18.40 8.01
C VAL A 98 -13.99 -19.45 6.92
N THR A 99 -15.19 -20.02 6.96
CA THR A 99 -15.76 -20.85 5.90
C THR A 99 -15.98 -20.00 4.65
N ASN A 100 -14.92 -19.77 3.88
CA ASN A 100 -15.06 -19.14 2.58
C ASN A 100 -14.19 -19.82 1.53
N THR A 101 -14.51 -21.09 1.27
CA THR A 101 -14.22 -21.69 -0.04
C THR A 101 -15.19 -21.13 -1.07
N VAL A 102 -15.09 -19.83 -1.39
CA VAL A 102 -15.49 -19.40 -2.73
C VAL A 102 -14.51 -20.06 -3.66
N GLN A 103 -14.92 -21.19 -4.22
CA GLN A 103 -14.23 -21.84 -5.34
C GLN A 103 -14.10 -20.78 -6.44
N ARG A 104 -12.93 -20.13 -6.52
CA ARG A 104 -12.61 -19.16 -7.58
C ARG A 104 -12.81 -19.91 -8.89
N ARG A 105 -13.88 -19.59 -9.62
CA ARG A 105 -14.23 -20.24 -10.89
C ARG A 105 -13.00 -20.14 -11.79
N GLN A 106 -12.37 -21.27 -12.07
CA GLN A 106 -11.27 -21.33 -13.01
C GLN A 106 -11.85 -21.04 -14.38
N THR A 107 -11.65 -19.82 -14.89
CA THR A 107 -11.94 -19.50 -16.27
C THR A 107 -10.90 -20.20 -17.15
N SER A 108 -11.29 -20.52 -18.39
CA SER A 108 -10.39 -21.17 -19.37
C SER A 108 -9.07 -20.41 -19.53
N GLU A 109 -9.12 -19.08 -19.45
CA GLU A 109 -7.96 -18.19 -19.51
C GLU A 109 -6.98 -18.40 -18.35
N VAL A 110 -7.47 -18.52 -17.11
CA VAL A 110 -6.62 -18.78 -15.93
C VAL A 110 -5.97 -20.16 -16.01
N SER A 111 -6.68 -21.16 -16.54
CA SER A 111 -6.12 -22.50 -16.76
C SER A 111 -5.00 -22.49 -17.81
N GLN A 112 -5.20 -21.78 -18.92
CA GLN A 112 -4.16 -21.63 -19.95
C GLN A 112 -2.93 -20.87 -19.43
N ILE A 113 -3.12 -19.83 -18.61
CA ILE A 113 -2.00 -19.10 -18.01
C ILE A 113 -1.21 -20.02 -17.07
N ARG A 114 -1.91 -20.78 -16.21
CA ARG A 114 -1.25 -21.76 -15.32
C ARG A 114 -0.48 -22.82 -16.09
N SER A 115 -1.04 -23.34 -17.19
CA SER A 115 -0.36 -24.36 -18.00
C SER A 115 0.90 -23.80 -18.67
N LYS A 116 0.86 -22.55 -19.17
CA LYS A 116 2.02 -21.87 -19.76
C LYS A 116 3.13 -21.66 -18.75
N ILE A 117 2.79 -21.20 -17.54
CA ILE A 117 3.76 -21.03 -16.45
C ILE A 117 4.39 -22.37 -16.09
N LEU A 118 3.58 -23.42 -15.92
CA LEU A 118 4.09 -24.74 -15.58
C LEU A 118 4.99 -25.31 -16.68
N ALA A 119 4.66 -25.11 -17.95
CA ALA A 119 5.49 -25.51 -19.08
C ALA A 119 6.85 -24.78 -19.11
N GLN A 120 6.86 -23.50 -18.74
CA GLN A 120 8.10 -22.72 -18.63
C GLN A 120 9.02 -23.30 -17.54
N TYR A 121 8.47 -23.71 -16.39
CA TYR A 121 9.26 -24.35 -15.33
C TYR A 121 9.64 -25.80 -15.65
N SER A 122 8.80 -26.55 -16.36
CA SER A 122 9.12 -27.93 -16.74
C SER A 122 10.25 -28.00 -17.77
N GLN A 123 10.38 -26.98 -18.64
CA GLN A 123 11.49 -26.89 -19.59
C GLN A 123 12.81 -26.57 -18.90
N VAL A 124 12.81 -25.79 -17.82
CA VAL A 124 14.02 -25.48 -17.04
C VAL A 124 14.52 -26.71 -16.26
N ALA A 125 13.62 -27.56 -15.78
CA ALA A 125 14.00 -28.77 -15.03
C ALA A 125 14.56 -29.91 -15.89
N LEU A 126 14.48 -29.83 -17.22
CA LEU A 126 14.97 -30.86 -18.15
C LEU A 126 16.20 -30.41 -18.95
N SER A 127 16.78 -29.24 -18.64
CA SER A 127 17.99 -28.73 -19.31
C SER A 127 19.30 -29.10 -18.60
N ASP A 128 19.27 -29.96 -17.57
CA ASP A 128 20.47 -30.33 -16.80
C ASP A 128 21.07 -31.72 -17.14
N GLU A 129 20.61 -32.40 -18.20
CA GLU A 129 21.28 -33.63 -18.66
C GLU A 129 21.41 -33.68 -20.19
N GLU A 130 22.60 -33.26 -20.65
CA GLU A 130 23.43 -33.80 -21.75
C GLU A 130 22.77 -34.14 -23.12
N GLU A 131 23.08 -33.36 -24.16
CA GLU A 131 24.10 -33.73 -25.17
C GLU A 131 23.96 -32.95 -26.52
N ASP A 132 25.06 -32.26 -26.83
CA ASP A 132 25.67 -31.91 -28.13
C ASP A 132 25.02 -30.93 -29.13
N GLY A 133 25.79 -29.88 -29.46
CA GLY A 133 25.66 -29.17 -30.73
C GLY A 133 25.67 -27.64 -30.71
N THR A 134 26.87 -27.06 -30.55
CA THR A 134 27.32 -25.70 -30.94
C THR A 134 27.24 -24.55 -29.92
N PRO A 135 28.36 -23.82 -29.68
CA PRO A 135 28.42 -22.73 -28.71
C PRO A 135 28.01 -21.42 -29.37
N SER A 136 26.84 -20.89 -29.04
CA SER A 136 26.54 -19.48 -29.27
C SER A 136 26.57 -18.75 -27.94
N THR A 137 27.74 -18.18 -27.66
CA THR A 137 27.94 -17.16 -26.65
C THR A 137 26.92 -16.04 -26.86
N SER A 138 25.90 -15.93 -26.00
CA SER A 138 25.47 -14.63 -25.51
C SER A 138 24.53 -14.76 -24.31
N ASN A 139 24.99 -14.17 -23.21
CA ASN A 139 24.17 -13.48 -22.21
C ASN A 139 23.52 -14.33 -21.11
N GLY A 140 24.26 -14.49 -20.01
CA GLY A 140 23.71 -14.67 -18.65
C GLY A 140 22.88 -13.47 -18.15
N ASP A 141 22.16 -12.80 -19.06
CA ASP A 141 21.23 -11.68 -18.82
C ASP A 141 19.76 -12.10 -19.04
N ALA A 142 19.52 -13.37 -19.41
CA ALA A 142 18.18 -13.89 -19.67
C ALA A 142 17.50 -14.54 -18.45
N GLU A 143 18.25 -14.86 -17.39
CA GLU A 143 17.75 -15.64 -16.25
C GLU A 143 17.19 -14.76 -15.10
N LEU A 144 17.65 -13.51 -15.00
CA LEU A 144 17.01 -12.49 -14.17
C LEU A 144 16.03 -11.73 -15.06
N GLY A 145 14.74 -12.10 -14.99
CA GLY A 145 13.68 -11.50 -15.80
C GLY A 145 13.82 -9.98 -15.91
N ARG A 146 13.88 -9.49 -17.16
CA ARG A 146 14.10 -8.06 -17.45
C ARG A 146 13.09 -7.21 -16.68
N ASN A 147 13.57 -6.12 -16.10
CA ASN A 147 12.73 -5.16 -15.40
C ASN A 147 11.70 -4.54 -16.38
N THR A 148 10.44 -4.98 -16.29
CA THR A 148 9.34 -4.53 -17.15
C THR A 148 8.71 -3.22 -16.69
N ASN A 149 9.14 -2.65 -15.57
CA ASN A 149 8.54 -1.42 -15.04
C ASN A 149 8.76 -0.25 -16.00
N VAL A 150 9.96 -0.15 -16.59
CA VAL A 150 10.28 0.90 -17.56
C VAL A 150 9.44 0.75 -18.83
N GLU A 151 9.31 -0.47 -19.35
CA GLU A 151 8.51 -0.76 -20.54
C GLU A 151 7.01 -0.49 -20.29
N THR A 152 6.51 -0.90 -19.12
CA THR A 152 5.11 -0.71 -18.72
C THR A 152 4.77 0.77 -18.56
N VAL A 153 5.67 1.57 -17.99
CA VAL A 153 5.51 3.02 -17.88
C VAL A 153 5.51 3.68 -19.27
N GLN A 154 6.41 3.27 -20.16
CA GLN A 154 6.44 3.78 -21.53
C GLN A 154 5.21 3.37 -22.34
N GLN A 155 4.68 2.17 -22.13
CA GLN A 155 3.46 1.69 -22.76
C GLN A 155 2.24 2.47 -22.25
N MET A 156 2.10 2.65 -20.93
CA MET A 156 1.02 3.47 -20.35
C MET A 156 1.05 4.92 -20.87
N MET A 157 2.24 5.53 -21.01
CA MET A 157 2.35 6.88 -21.59
C MET A 157 1.92 6.92 -23.06
N ARG A 158 2.27 5.89 -23.84
CA ARG A 158 1.85 5.77 -25.26
C ARG A 158 0.35 5.59 -25.37
N GLU A 159 -0.23 4.66 -24.61
CA GLU A 159 -1.67 4.41 -24.58
C GLU A 159 -2.45 5.65 -24.16
N ARG A 160 -2.00 6.38 -23.13
CA ARG A 160 -2.62 7.65 -22.71
C ARG A 160 -2.62 8.69 -23.83
N ARG A 161 -1.53 8.77 -24.60
CA ARG A 161 -1.42 9.69 -25.74
C ARG A 161 -2.34 9.27 -26.88
N GLU A 162 -2.47 7.98 -27.16
CA GLU A 162 -3.36 7.47 -28.20
C GLU A 162 -4.83 7.60 -27.83
N GLN A 163 -5.19 7.32 -26.57
CA GLN A 163 -6.54 7.54 -26.03
C GLN A 163 -6.94 9.01 -26.17
N ALA A 164 -6.08 9.96 -25.80
CA ALA A 164 -6.37 11.39 -25.96
C ALA A 164 -6.61 11.79 -27.43
N LYS A 165 -5.90 11.17 -28.38
CA LYS A 165 -6.13 11.39 -29.82
C LYS A 165 -7.46 10.80 -30.28
N LEU A 166 -7.78 9.58 -29.87
CA LEU A 166 -9.05 8.91 -30.20
C LEU A 166 -10.25 9.64 -29.61
N GLU A 167 -10.16 10.10 -28.36
CA GLU A 167 -11.22 10.90 -27.72
C GLU A 167 -11.43 12.23 -28.43
N SER A 168 -10.36 12.91 -28.85
CA SER A 168 -10.46 14.13 -29.64
C SER A 168 -11.12 13.90 -31.00
N GLN A 169 -10.76 12.82 -31.69
CA GLN A 169 -11.38 12.44 -32.97
C GLN A 169 -12.85 12.07 -32.78
N LYS A 170 -13.16 11.22 -31.81
CA LYS A 170 -14.53 10.80 -31.48
C LYS A 170 -15.41 12.00 -31.10
N LYS A 171 -14.87 12.96 -30.35
CA LYS A 171 -15.58 14.21 -30.04
C LYS A 171 -15.89 15.01 -31.31
N LYS A 172 -14.91 15.21 -32.19
CA LYS A 172 -15.12 15.89 -33.48
C LYS A 172 -16.15 15.17 -34.37
N GLU A 173 -16.13 13.85 -34.41
CA GLU A 173 -17.09 13.05 -35.17
C GLU A 173 -18.50 13.17 -34.59
N LYS A 174 -18.64 13.08 -33.27
CA LYS A 174 -19.92 13.27 -32.58
C LYS A 174 -20.49 14.67 -32.83
N ASP A 175 -19.67 15.71 -32.70
CA ASP A 175 -20.09 17.10 -32.98
C ASP A 175 -20.56 17.25 -34.44
N LYS A 176 -19.90 16.57 -35.38
CA LYS A 176 -20.29 16.57 -36.81
C LYS A 176 -21.57 15.78 -37.08
N GLU A 177 -21.77 14.65 -36.41
CA GLU A 177 -22.97 13.83 -36.51
C GLU A 177 -24.18 14.59 -35.93
N ASP A 178 -24.04 15.22 -34.77
CA ASP A 178 -25.10 16.03 -34.16
C ASP A 178 -25.52 17.19 -35.08
N LEU A 179 -24.56 17.85 -35.71
CA LEU A 179 -24.84 18.90 -36.70
C LEU A 179 -25.61 18.36 -37.92
N ARG A 180 -25.20 17.20 -38.44
CA ARG A 180 -25.90 16.53 -39.56
C ARG A 180 -27.32 16.13 -39.18
N ARG A 181 -27.50 15.55 -37.99
CA ARG A 181 -28.81 15.15 -37.46
C ARG A 181 -29.73 16.35 -37.29
N GLN A 182 -29.21 17.46 -36.76
CA GLN A 182 -29.98 18.69 -36.63
C GLN A 182 -30.39 19.25 -38.00
N LYS A 183 -29.51 19.20 -39.00
CA LYS A 183 -29.82 19.64 -40.37
C LYS A 183 -30.89 18.76 -41.02
N GLN A 184 -30.78 17.44 -40.91
CA GLN A 184 -31.80 16.50 -41.42
C GLN A 184 -33.17 16.73 -40.79
N LEU A 185 -33.23 16.90 -39.46
CA LEU A 185 -34.49 17.21 -38.76
C LEU A 185 -35.12 18.53 -39.24
N ARG A 186 -34.31 19.54 -39.58
CA ARG A 186 -34.81 20.80 -40.14
C ARG A 186 -35.34 20.62 -41.56
N GLU A 187 -34.69 19.83 -42.40
CA GLU A 187 -35.12 19.53 -43.77
C GLU A 187 -36.40 18.69 -43.77
N GLU A 188 -36.48 17.65 -42.95
CA GLU A 188 -37.68 16.81 -42.81
C GLU A 188 -38.89 17.63 -42.32
N LYS A 189 -38.70 18.54 -41.34
CA LYS A 189 -39.77 19.46 -40.90
C LYS A 189 -40.22 20.40 -42.01
N LYS A 190 -39.30 20.88 -42.87
CA LYS A 190 -39.64 21.71 -44.02
C LYS A 190 -40.40 20.91 -45.08
N GLU A 191 -40.00 19.67 -45.34
CA GLU A 191 -40.66 18.78 -46.31
C GLU A 191 -42.06 18.38 -45.85
N LYS A 192 -42.24 17.97 -44.59
CA LYS A 192 -43.56 17.70 -43.99
C LYS A 192 -44.51 18.90 -44.07
N ARG A 193 -43.99 20.13 -43.92
CA ARG A 193 -44.80 21.35 -44.10
C ARG A 193 -45.16 21.61 -45.57
N LYS A 194 -44.29 21.24 -46.52
CA LYS A 194 -44.56 21.37 -47.96
C LYS A 194 -45.59 20.34 -48.43
N SER A 195 -45.48 19.08 -48.01
CA SER A 195 -46.43 18.02 -48.41
C SER A 195 -47.85 18.29 -47.91
N VAL A 196 -48.02 18.68 -46.65
CA VAL A 196 -49.34 19.05 -46.08
C VAL A 196 -49.99 20.24 -46.81
N LYS A 197 -49.18 21.19 -47.28
CA LYS A 197 -49.67 22.37 -48.02
C LYS A 197 -50.06 22.03 -49.47
N GLN A 198 -49.47 20.99 -50.05
CA GLN A 198 -49.81 20.49 -51.37
C GLN A 198 -51.09 19.65 -51.36
N GLU A 199 -51.30 18.87 -50.31
CA GLU A 199 -52.51 18.05 -50.12
C GLU A 199 -53.75 18.92 -49.83
N ARG A 200 -53.62 20.01 -49.05
CA ARG A 200 -54.70 21.01 -48.86
C ARG A 200 -55.06 21.81 -50.11
N ARG A 201 -54.25 21.74 -51.17
CA ARG A 201 -54.43 22.50 -52.41
C ARG A 201 -55.04 21.67 -53.54
N ARG A 202 -55.16 20.36 -53.37
CA ARG A 202 -55.93 19.47 -54.26
C ARG A 202 -57.30 19.26 -53.66
#